data_AF-A0A264VZV2-F1
#
_entry.id   AF-A0A264VZV2-F1
#
_cell.length_a   1.000
_cell.length_b   1.000
_cell.length_c   1.000
_cell.angle_alpha   90.00
_cell.angle_beta   90.00
_cell.angle_gamma   90.00
#
_symmetry.space_group_name_H-M   'P 1'
#
loop_
_entity.id
_entity.type
_entity.pdbx_description
1 polymer ?
#
loop_
_entity_poly.entity_id
_entity_poly.type
_entity_poly.pdbx_seq_one_letter_code
_entity_poly.pdbx_strand_id
1 'polypeptide(L)'
;GGIRTFNKNSYSLEDIKRSFREQLYLLLNEQPDGLLLETYYDLEEAREVLKIARKETELPIILNVSMHEEGVLQDGTPLADGLKQLAS
;
A
#
# COMPACT_ATOMS: atom_id res chain seq x y z
N GLY A 1 -5.44 1.51 6.05
CA GLY A 1 -4.25 2.36 5.89
C GLY A 1 -2.98 1.55 6.10
N GLY A 2 -1.82 2.13 5.78
CA GLY A 2 -0.51 1.47 5.93
C GLY A 2 -0.18 1.06 7.37
N ILE A 3 0.41 -0.14 7.52
CA ILE A 3 0.69 -0.78 8.81
C ILE A 3 2.09 -0.38 9.32
N ARG A 4 3.10 -0.41 8.44
CA ARG A 4 4.44 0.10 8.73
C ARG A 4 4.45 1.60 8.49
N THR A 5 4.07 2.32 9.52
CA THR A 5 4.28 3.76 9.63
C THR A 5 5.79 4.03 9.87
N PHE A 6 6.16 4.81 10.88
CA PHE A 6 7.56 5.18 11.11
C PHE A 6 8.46 4.02 11.58
N ASN A 7 7.88 2.88 11.97
CA ASN A 7 8.64 1.71 12.41
C ASN A 7 8.47 0.52 11.46
N LYS A 8 9.45 0.34 10.57
CA LYS A 8 9.46 -0.74 9.57
C LYS A 8 9.51 -2.15 10.18
N ASN A 9 10.01 -2.29 11.41
CA ASN A 9 10.20 -3.59 12.08
C ASN A 9 9.02 -4.03 12.96
N SER A 10 7.96 -3.22 13.07
CA SER A 10 6.82 -3.55 13.93
C SER A 10 6.07 -4.80 13.49
N TYR A 11 6.05 -5.10 12.18
CA TYR A 11 5.36 -6.26 11.62
C TYR A 11 6.14 -6.83 10.43
N SER A 12 6.12 -8.16 10.28
CA SER A 12 6.69 -8.80 9.11
C SER A 12 5.85 -8.50 7.86
N LEU A 13 6.46 -8.56 6.68
CA LEU A 13 5.76 -8.33 5.42
C LEU A 13 4.73 -9.44 5.16
N GLU A 14 4.97 -10.64 5.69
CA GLU A 14 4.01 -11.75 5.63
C GLU A 14 2.76 -11.49 6.46
N ASP A 15 2.92 -10.99 7.69
CA ASP A 15 1.78 -10.64 8.55
C ASP A 15 0.93 -9.55 7.92
N ILE A 16 1.56 -8.54 7.30
CA ILE A 16 0.88 -7.47 6.60
C ILE A 16 0.10 -8.02 5.40
N LYS A 17 0.73 -8.83 4.55
CA LYS A 17 0.06 -9.45 3.39
C LYS A 17 -1.11 -10.34 3.82
N ARG A 18 -1.01 -11.04 4.96
CA ARG A 18 -2.10 -11.86 5.50
C ARG A 18 -3.26 -10.96 5.95
N SER A 19 -2.98 -9.98 6.82
CA SER A 19 -4.00 -9.07 7.34
C SER A 19 -4.68 -8.26 6.23
N PHE A 20 -3.92 -7.80 5.23
CA PHE A 20 -4.46 -7.07 4.09
C PHE A 20 -5.43 -7.92 3.27
N ARG A 21 -5.14 -9.20 3.03
CA ARG A 21 -6.05 -10.10 2.30
C ARG A 21 -7.37 -10.29 3.03
N GLU A 22 -7.33 -10.45 4.34
CA GLU A 22 -8.54 -10.59 5.18
C GLU A 22 -9.41 -9.32 5.09
N GLN A 23 -8.80 -8.14 5.20
CA GLN A 23 -9.51 -6.86 5.05
C GLN A 23 -10.07 -6.67 3.64
N LEU A 24 -9.27 -6.96 2.62
CA LEU A 24 -9.67 -6.84 1.22
C LEU A 24 -10.85 -7.76 0.90
N TYR A 25 -10.84 -9.00 1.38
CA TYR A 25 -11.94 -9.95 1.20
C TYR A 25 -13.26 -9.38 1.76
N LEU A 26 -13.22 -8.84 2.97
CA LEU A 26 -14.40 -8.22 3.58
C LEU A 26 -14.88 -7.01 2.79
N LEU A 27 -13.96 -6.13 2.36
CA LEU A 27 -14.30 -4.96 1.55
C LEU A 27 -14.94 -5.35 0.23
N LEU A 28 -14.39 -6.32 -0.50
CA LEU A 28 -14.91 -6.74 -1.80
C LEU A 28 -16.30 -7.39 -1.71
N ASN A 29 -16.61 -8.08 -0.61
CA ASN A 29 -17.94 -8.64 -0.38
C ASN A 29 -19.04 -7.56 -0.27
N GLU A 30 -18.68 -6.36 0.17
CA GLU A 30 -19.58 -5.21 0.22
C GLU A 30 -19.75 -4.52 -1.14
N GLN A 31 -19.10 -5.04 -2.20
CA GLN A 31 -19.21 -4.56 -3.59
C GLN A 31 -18.96 -3.05 -3.77
N PRO A 32 -17.79 -2.53 -3.33
CA PRO A 32 -17.46 -1.12 -3.49
C PRO A 32 -17.19 -0.79 -4.96
N ASP A 33 -17.33 0.49 -5.32
CA ASP A 33 -17.01 0.98 -6.67
C ASP A 33 -15.50 1.13 -6.93
N GLY A 34 -14.67 1.04 -5.89
CA GLY A 34 -13.23 1.25 -5.97
C GLY A 34 -12.52 1.03 -4.64
N LEU A 35 -11.19 0.98 -4.68
CA LEU A 35 -10.34 0.83 -3.51
C LEU A 35 -9.46 2.07 -3.30
N LEU A 36 -9.44 2.57 -2.07
CA LEU A 36 -8.49 3.60 -1.63
C LEU A 36 -7.48 2.97 -0.66
N LEU A 37 -6.23 2.88 -1.10
CA LEU A 37 -5.10 2.43 -0.30
C LEU A 37 -4.35 3.67 0.18
N GLU A 38 -4.57 4.05 1.44
CA GLU A 38 -4.07 5.33 1.96
C GLU A 38 -3.00 5.20 3.04
N THR A 39 -2.18 6.25 3.14
CA THR A 39 -1.28 6.50 4.27
C THR A 39 -0.14 5.47 4.38
N TYR A 40 0.44 5.09 3.24
CA TYR A 40 1.60 4.18 3.20
C TYR A 40 2.91 4.97 3.25
N TYR A 41 3.72 4.73 4.27
CA TYR A 41 5.08 5.30 4.40
C TYR A 41 6.16 4.33 3.89
N ASP A 42 5.94 3.02 4.06
CA ASP A 42 6.80 1.96 3.52
C ASP A 42 6.39 1.61 2.07
N LEU A 43 7.25 1.94 1.10
CA LEU A 43 7.05 1.59 -0.31
C LEU A 43 6.97 0.09 -0.57
N GLU A 44 7.72 -0.71 0.17
CA GLU A 44 7.74 -2.16 0.02
C GLU A 44 6.37 -2.74 0.41
N GLU A 45 5.80 -2.23 1.51
CA GLU A 45 4.44 -2.55 1.91
C GLU A 45 3.43 -2.12 0.82
N ALA A 46 3.46 -0.84 0.42
CA ALA A 46 2.55 -0.27 -0.56
C ALA A 46 2.51 -1.08 -1.86
N ARG A 47 3.68 -1.51 -2.33
CA ARG A 47 3.82 -2.33 -3.54
C ARG A 47 3.23 -3.72 -3.36
N GLU A 48 3.46 -4.39 -2.22
CA GLU A 48 2.92 -5.73 -2.01
C GLU A 48 1.40 -5.74 -1.84
N VAL A 49 0.83 -4.75 -1.14
CA VAL A 49 -0.64 -4.64 -1.02
C VAL A 49 -1.29 -4.29 -2.35
N LEU A 50 -0.69 -3.40 -3.15
CA LEU A 50 -1.19 -3.04 -4.48
C LEU A 50 -1.22 -4.27 -5.41
N LYS A 51 -0.16 -5.09 -5.39
CA LYS A 51 -0.11 -6.34 -6.15
C LYS A 51 -1.18 -7.34 -5.72
N ILE A 52 -1.49 -7.41 -4.43
CA ILE A 52 -2.57 -8.26 -3.93
C ILE A 52 -3.91 -7.72 -4.44
N ALA A 53 -4.20 -6.43 -4.25
CA ALA A 53 -5.45 -5.82 -4.67
C ALA A 53 -5.72 -6.01 -6.17
N ARG A 54 -4.72 -5.75 -7.03
CA ARG A 54 -4.83 -5.94 -8.49
C ARG A 54 -5.05 -7.40 -8.93
N LYS A 55 -4.74 -8.39 -8.08
CA LYS A 55 -4.99 -9.81 -8.39
C LYS A 55 -6.38 -10.27 -8.01
N GLU A 56 -6.98 -9.62 -7.00
CA GLU A 56 -8.27 -10.02 -6.45
C GLU A 56 -9.44 -9.25 -7.07
N THR A 57 -9.18 -8.12 -7.75
CA THR A 57 -10.24 -7.29 -8.35
C THR A 57 -9.76 -6.43 -9.52
N GLU A 58 -10.70 -6.12 -10.41
CA GLU A 58 -10.55 -5.18 -11.53
C GLU A 58 -11.10 -3.77 -11.19
N LEU A 59 -11.56 -3.56 -9.96
CA LEU A 59 -12.05 -2.25 -9.51
C LEU A 59 -10.95 -1.17 -9.61
N PRO A 60 -11.30 0.10 -9.87
CA PRO A 60 -10.36 1.21 -9.79
C PRO A 60 -9.66 1.26 -8.43
N ILE A 61 -8.32 1.37 -8.44
CA ILE A 61 -7.49 1.47 -7.23
C ILE A 61 -6.77 2.81 -7.21
N ILE A 62 -6.94 3.57 -6.13
CA ILE A 62 -6.15 4.75 -5.82
C ILE A 62 -5.19 4.39 -4.69
N LEU A 63 -3.89 4.54 -4.93
CA LEU A 63 -2.84 4.36 -3.91
C LEU A 63 -2.24 5.72 -3.55
N ASN A 64 -2.26 6.05 -2.27
CA ASN A 64 -1.62 7.22 -1.70
C ASN A 64 -0.40 6.80 -0.86
N VAL A 65 0.75 7.40 -1.17
CA VAL A 65 1.99 7.29 -0.41
C VAL A 65 2.25 8.58 0.36
N SER A 66 2.67 8.43 1.60
CA SER A 66 3.01 9.54 2.49
C SER A 66 4.50 9.82 2.45
N MET A 67 4.84 11.11 2.37
CA MET A 67 6.23 11.57 2.44
C MET A 67 6.72 11.57 3.90
N HIS A 68 8.01 11.31 4.08
CA HIS A 68 8.67 11.50 5.37
C HIS A 68 9.14 12.95 5.53
N GLU A 69 9.74 13.49 4.47
CA GLU A 69 10.15 14.88 4.31
C GLU A 69 9.74 15.35 2.91
N GLU A 70 9.80 16.66 2.64
CA GLU A 70 9.36 17.20 1.35
C GLU A 70 10.07 16.53 0.16
N GLY A 71 9.30 15.82 -0.67
CA GLY A 71 9.80 15.13 -1.85
C GLY A 71 10.53 13.81 -1.59
N VAL A 72 10.58 13.32 -0.35
CA VAL A 72 11.35 12.12 0.03
C VAL A 72 10.52 11.14 0.87
N LEU A 73 10.63 9.86 0.56
CA LEU A 73 9.93 8.77 1.24
C LEU A 73 10.74 8.28 2.45
N GLN A 74 10.13 7.43 3.29
CA GLN A 74 10.72 6.99 4.56
C GLN A 74 12.08 6.30 4.40
N ASP A 75 12.33 5.63 3.28
CA ASP A 75 13.59 4.94 3.00
C ASP A 75 14.64 5.82 2.29
N GLY A 76 14.34 7.12 2.13
CA GLY A 76 15.20 8.07 1.41
C GLY A 76 14.97 8.11 -0.10
N THR A 77 14.05 7.29 -0.63
CA THR A 77 13.74 7.31 -2.07
C THR A 77 13.07 8.64 -2.45
N PRO A 78 13.53 9.32 -3.52
CA PRO A 78 12.81 10.47 -4.07
C PRO A 78 11.38 10.07 -4.45
N LEU A 79 10.39 10.87 -4.06
CA LEU A 79 8.97 10.58 -4.27
C LEU A 79 8.68 10.21 -5.73
N ALA A 80 9.23 10.97 -6.69
CA ALA A 80 9.02 10.73 -8.11
C ALA A 80 9.51 9.34 -8.55
N ASP A 81 10.61 8.84 -7.99
CA ASP A 81 11.14 7.52 -8.32
C ASP A 81 10.35 6.41 -7.63
N GLY A 82 9.91 6.63 -6.40
CA GLY A 82 8.98 5.72 -5.71
C GLY A 82 7.67 5.54 -6.48
N LEU A 83 7.10 6.63 -7.00
CA LEU A 83 5.88 6.58 -7.81
C LEU A 83 6.09 5.79 -9.12
N LYS A 84 7.24 5.91 -9.78
CA LYS A 84 7.56 5.10 -10.97
C LYS A 84 7.60 3.60 -10.65
N GLN A 85 8.11 3.22 -9.48
CA GLN A 85 8.15 1.81 -9.03
C GLN A 85 6.76 1.22 -8.77
N LEU A 86 5.77 2.04 -8.48
CA LEU A 86 4.37 1.62 -8.25
C LEU A 86 3.54 1.60 -9.54
N ALA A 87 3.96 2.39 -10.54
CA ALA A 87 3.30 2.47 -11.84
C ALA A 87 3.61 1.27 -12.75
N SER A 88 4.74 0.57 -12.52
CA SER A 88 5.12 -0.66 -13.24
C SER A 88 4.34 -1.89 -12.77
#